data_AF-A0A8T5A2N2-F1
#
_entry.id   AF-A0A8T5A2N2-F1
#
_cell.length_a   1.000
_cell.length_b   1.000
_cell.length_c   1.000
_cell.angle_alpha   90.00
_cell.angle_beta   90.00
_cell.angle_gamma   90.00
#
_symmetry.space_group_name_H-M   'P 1'
#
loop_
_entity.id
_entity.type
_entity.pdbx_description
1 polymer ?
#
loop_
_entity_poly.entity_id
_entity_poly.type
_entity_poly.pdbx_seq_one_letter_code
_entity_poly.pdbx_strand_id
1 'polypeptide(L)'
;MICGRPSTGTFPDKAVKLFYGCLEDYGLEDAHITDLIKCSQKLMKAEKRLTKKYADKCFKHLIREIEILKPKTIVAVGRKVHSYLKNNLPPQYRNRLCEHNITHYSYASRYKKEDKLKQDVETVKRTCVKNKKAS
;
A
#
# COMPACT_ATOMS: atom_id res chain seq x y z
N MET A 1 -5.35 1.04 0.30
CA MET A 1 -3.95 0.70 0.61
C MET A 1 -3.05 1.18 -0.51
N ILE A 2 -1.83 1.62 -0.18
CA ILE A 2 -0.88 2.19 -1.15
C ILE A 2 0.34 1.27 -1.23
N CYS A 3 0.53 0.68 -2.42
CA CYS A 3 1.67 -0.14 -2.79
C CYS A 3 2.76 0.73 -3.45
N GLY A 4 3.92 0.13 -3.74
CA GLY A 4 5.04 0.88 -4.30
C GLY A 4 4.87 1.21 -5.78
N ARG A 5 4.45 0.23 -6.57
CA ARG A 5 4.39 0.29 -8.03
C ARG A 5 3.63 -0.91 -8.60
N PRO A 6 3.04 -0.76 -9.80
CA PRO A 6 2.44 -1.87 -10.53
C PRO A 6 3.41 -3.02 -10.76
N SER A 7 2.87 -4.24 -10.74
CA SER A 7 3.58 -5.43 -11.22
C SER A 7 3.89 -5.31 -12.71
N THR A 8 4.98 -5.94 -13.13
CA THR A 8 5.42 -5.99 -14.54
C THR A 8 5.16 -7.35 -15.19
N GLY A 9 4.57 -8.30 -14.44
CA GLY A 9 4.28 -9.67 -14.88
C GLY A 9 2.78 -9.92 -15.02
N THR A 10 2.40 -11.20 -14.98
CA THR A 10 1.01 -11.64 -15.03
C THR A 10 0.24 -11.21 -13.78
N PHE A 11 -0.99 -10.74 -13.96
CA PHE A 11 -1.89 -10.37 -12.87
C PHE A 11 -3.21 -11.13 -12.98
N PRO A 12 -3.71 -11.76 -11.90
CA PRO A 12 -3.07 -11.92 -10.59
C PRO A 12 -2.06 -13.09 -10.57
N ASP A 13 -0.88 -12.87 -9.97
CA ASP A 13 0.07 -13.95 -9.65
C ASP A 13 -0.17 -14.56 -8.26
N LYS A 14 0.65 -15.54 -7.85
CA LYS A 14 0.54 -16.19 -6.52
C LYS A 14 0.63 -15.19 -5.36
N ALA A 15 1.50 -14.18 -5.47
CA ALA A 15 1.70 -13.21 -4.40
C ALA A 15 0.51 -12.24 -4.30
N VAL A 16 -0.08 -11.89 -5.44
CA VAL A 16 -1.34 -11.12 -5.50
C VAL A 16 -2.47 -11.93 -4.87
N LYS A 17 -2.67 -13.20 -5.28
CA LYS A 17 -3.72 -14.06 -4.71
C LYS A 17 -3.58 -14.20 -3.19
N LEU A 18 -2.36 -14.39 -2.69
CA LEU A 18 -2.07 -14.40 -1.26
C LEU A 18 -2.51 -13.10 -0.58
N PHE A 19 -2.16 -11.95 -1.17
CA PHE A 19 -2.50 -10.64 -0.59
C PHE A 19 -4.00 -10.40 -0.53
N TYR A 20 -4.70 -10.59 -1.64
CA TYR A 20 -6.15 -10.39 -1.71
C TYR A 20 -6.89 -11.38 -0.81
N GLY A 21 -6.47 -12.65 -0.75
CA GLY A 21 -7.03 -13.62 0.19
C GLY A 21 -6.84 -13.21 1.65
N CYS A 22 -5.67 -12.67 2.02
CA CYS A 22 -5.48 -12.12 3.37
C CYS A 22 -6.42 -10.94 3.64
N LEU A 23 -6.70 -10.07 2.66
CA LEU A 23 -7.62 -8.96 2.87
C LEU A 23 -9.04 -9.46 3.14
N GLU A 24 -9.49 -10.44 2.36
CA GLU A 24 -10.80 -11.10 2.52
C GLU A 24 -10.92 -11.79 3.88
N ASP A 25 -9.93 -12.59 4.28
CA ASP A 25 -9.89 -13.30 5.58
C ASP A 25 -10.08 -12.35 6.79
N TYR A 26 -9.70 -11.07 6.65
CA TYR A 26 -9.78 -10.07 7.71
C TYR A 26 -10.85 -8.98 7.47
N GLY A 27 -11.75 -9.16 6.50
CA GLY A 27 -12.83 -8.22 6.22
C GLY A 27 -12.32 -6.85 5.74
N LEU A 28 -11.34 -6.85 4.84
CA LEU A 28 -10.67 -5.69 4.22
C LEU A 28 -10.66 -5.77 2.69
N GLU A 29 -11.48 -6.64 2.09
CA GLU A 29 -11.67 -6.84 0.65
C GLU A 29 -12.16 -5.57 -0.07
N ASP A 30 -12.93 -4.71 0.61
CA ASP A 30 -13.39 -3.42 0.09
C ASP A 30 -12.30 -2.33 0.08
N ALA A 31 -11.06 -2.66 0.44
CA ALA A 31 -9.98 -1.70 0.44
C ALA A 31 -9.62 -1.27 -0.99
N HIS A 32 -9.72 0.03 -1.28
CA HIS A 32 -9.18 0.57 -2.54
C HIS A 32 -7.65 0.42 -2.58
N ILE A 33 -7.12 -0.37 -3.51
CA ILE A 33 -5.67 -0.58 -3.68
C ILE A 33 -5.16 0.27 -4.82
N THR A 34 -4.06 0.99 -4.56
CA THR A 34 -3.40 1.85 -5.53
C THR A 34 -1.89 1.83 -5.33
N ASP A 35 -1.13 2.44 -6.24
CA ASP A 35 0.32 2.51 -6.19
C ASP A 35 0.84 3.94 -6.04
N LEU A 36 1.99 4.11 -5.39
CA LEU A 36 2.68 5.40 -5.31
C LEU A 36 3.23 5.85 -6.67
N ILE A 37 3.82 4.92 -7.42
CA ILE A 37 4.26 5.14 -8.81
C ILE A 37 3.21 4.53 -9.73
N LYS A 38 2.68 5.29 -10.69
CA LYS A 38 1.59 4.82 -11.57
C LYS A 38 2.05 4.11 -12.84
N CYS A 39 3.28 4.37 -13.27
CA CYS A 39 3.82 3.82 -14.52
C CYS A 39 4.48 2.45 -14.30
N SER A 40 4.27 1.51 -15.22
CA SER A 40 4.98 0.22 -15.20
C SER A 40 6.40 0.35 -15.75
N GLN A 41 7.33 -0.43 -15.19
CA GLN A 41 8.76 -0.36 -15.55
C GLN A 41 9.08 -0.78 -16.98
N LYS A 42 8.16 -1.39 -17.74
CA LYS A 42 8.40 -1.63 -19.19
C LYS A 42 8.70 -0.32 -19.94
N LEU A 43 8.19 0.81 -19.44
CA LEU A 43 8.48 2.15 -19.96
C LEU A 43 9.71 2.82 -19.30
N MET A 44 10.23 2.24 -18.22
CA MET A 44 11.31 2.80 -17.41
C MET A 44 12.53 1.88 -17.46
N LYS A 45 13.16 1.82 -18.64
CA LYS A 45 14.26 0.89 -18.99
C LYS A 45 15.48 0.93 -18.04
N ALA A 46 15.59 1.89 -17.11
CA ALA A 46 16.81 2.12 -16.32
C ALA A 46 16.69 1.89 -14.80
N GLU A 47 15.50 1.99 -14.18
CA GLU A 47 15.40 1.98 -12.71
C GLU A 47 14.44 0.90 -12.19
N LYS A 48 15.03 -0.21 -11.71
CA LYS A 48 14.30 -1.35 -11.11
C LYS A 48 13.71 -1.07 -9.72
N ARG A 49 14.02 0.07 -9.11
CA ARG A 49 13.70 0.40 -7.71
C ARG A 49 12.70 1.57 -7.62
N LEU A 50 11.92 1.58 -6.54
CA LEU A 50 11.17 2.78 -6.14
C LEU A 50 12.19 3.88 -5.81
N THR A 51 12.27 4.92 -6.63
CA THR A 51 13.11 6.09 -6.40
C THR A 51 12.26 7.30 -6.06
N LYS A 52 12.78 8.15 -5.18
CA LYS A 52 12.09 9.37 -4.73
C LYS A 52 11.65 10.23 -5.92
N LYS A 53 12.53 10.37 -6.93
CA LYS A 53 12.27 11.11 -8.18
C LYS A 53 10.96 10.71 -8.87
N TYR A 54 10.68 9.41 -9.00
CA TYR A 54 9.45 8.96 -9.65
C TYR A 54 8.24 9.02 -8.73
N ALA A 55 8.42 8.73 -7.45
CA ALA A 55 7.37 8.92 -6.45
C ALA A 55 6.89 10.39 -6.45
N ASP A 56 7.80 11.36 -6.39
CA ASP A 56 7.48 12.79 -6.38
C ASP A 56 6.70 13.22 -7.63
N LYS A 57 7.10 12.73 -8.81
CA LYS A 57 6.39 13.02 -10.07
C LYS A 57 4.97 12.46 -10.09
N CYS A 58 4.77 11.26 -9.53
CA CYS A 58 3.47 10.61 -9.49
C CYS A 58 2.61 11.05 -8.30
N PHE A 59 3.19 11.69 -7.29
CA PHE A 59 2.54 11.95 -6.01
C PHE A 59 1.27 12.80 -6.15
N LYS A 60 1.25 13.75 -7.09
CA LYS A 60 0.06 14.55 -7.41
C LYS A 60 -1.18 13.70 -7.75
N HIS A 61 -0.99 12.56 -8.41
CA HIS A 61 -2.09 11.65 -8.77
C HIS A 61 -2.61 10.93 -7.54
N LEU A 62 -1.71 10.50 -6.65
CA LEU A 62 -2.10 9.90 -5.37
C LEU A 62 -2.87 10.89 -4.49
N ILE A 63 -2.44 12.15 -4.42
CA ILE A 63 -3.19 13.18 -3.69
C ILE A 63 -4.59 13.36 -4.27
N ARG A 64 -4.70 13.41 -5.61
CA ARG A 64 -6.00 13.50 -6.28
C ARG A 64 -6.91 12.30 -5.98
N GLU A 65 -6.35 11.09 -5.94
CA GLU A 65 -7.10 9.89 -5.54
C GLU A 65 -7.60 9.99 -4.09
N ILE A 66 -6.77 10.46 -3.16
CA ILE A 66 -7.15 10.67 -1.76
C ILE A 66 -8.28 11.71 -1.64
N GLU A 67 -8.25 12.78 -2.44
CA GLU A 67 -9.31 13.79 -2.47
C GLU A 67 -10.66 13.23 -2.95
N ILE A 68 -10.64 12.40 -3.99
CA ILE A 68 -11.83 11.80 -4.58
C ILE A 68 -12.41 10.74 -3.65
N LEU A 69 -11.57 9.82 -3.18
CA LEU A 69 -12.01 8.66 -2.38
C LEU A 69 -12.28 9.01 -0.93
N LYS A 70 -11.70 10.11 -0.42
CA LYS A 70 -11.78 10.56 0.97
C LYS A 70 -11.60 9.40 1.98
N PRO A 71 -10.52 8.61 1.88
CA PRO A 71 -10.35 7.44 2.72
C PRO A 71 -10.27 7.83 4.20
N LYS A 72 -10.90 7.05 5.08
CA LYS A 72 -10.77 7.21 6.55
C LYS A 72 -9.37 6.82 7.05
N THR A 73 -8.76 5.84 6.39
CA THR A 73 -7.46 5.28 6.72
C THR A 73 -6.63 5.04 5.47
N ILE A 74 -5.38 5.48 5.51
CA ILE A 74 -4.36 5.24 4.50
C ILE A 74 -3.38 4.22 5.07
N VAL A 75 -3.18 3.11 4.36
CA VAL A 75 -2.30 2.03 4.80
C VAL A 75 -1.21 1.83 3.76
N ALA A 76 0.04 1.86 4.18
CA ALA A 76 1.19 1.63 3.32
C ALA A 76 1.52 0.14 3.24
N VAL A 77 1.77 -0.36 2.03
CA VAL A 77 2.26 -1.72 1.76
C VAL A 77 3.74 -1.65 1.41
N GLY A 78 4.57 -1.90 2.42
CA GLY A 78 6.03 -1.89 2.38
C GLY A 78 6.66 -0.68 3.10
N ARG A 79 7.78 -0.93 3.78
CA ARG A 79 8.51 0.07 4.60
C ARG A 79 8.89 1.35 3.83
N LYS A 80 9.33 1.21 2.58
CA LYS A 80 9.73 2.37 1.75
C LYS A 80 8.54 3.27 1.41
N VAL A 81 7.37 2.68 1.16
CA VAL A 81 6.14 3.43 0.86
C VAL A 81 5.68 4.15 2.13
N HIS A 82 5.72 3.48 3.27
CA HIS A 82 5.36 4.08 4.56
C HIS A 82 6.24 5.28 4.90
N SER A 83 7.56 5.13 4.83
CA SER A 83 8.52 6.21 5.06
C SER A 83 8.29 7.39 4.11
N TYR A 84 8.03 7.12 2.83
CA TYR A 84 7.72 8.17 1.87
C TYR A 84 6.44 8.93 2.26
N LEU A 85 5.34 8.21 2.55
CA LEU A 85 4.07 8.84 2.91
C LEU A 85 4.16 9.62 4.21
N LYS A 86 4.86 9.10 5.22
CA LYS A 86 5.07 9.78 6.51
C LYS A 86 5.73 11.14 6.33
N ASN A 87 6.67 11.25 5.40
CA ASN A 87 7.42 12.48 5.16
C ASN A 87 6.73 13.45 4.18
N ASN A 88 5.91 12.94 3.25
CA ASN A 88 5.40 13.74 2.13
C ASN A 88 3.89 13.95 2.13
N LEU A 89 3.11 13.24 2.97
CA LEU A 89 1.67 13.49 3.05
C LEU A 89 1.39 14.93 3.50
N PRO A 90 0.49 15.65 2.81
CA PRO A 90 -0.01 16.94 3.26
C PRO A 90 -0.56 16.86 4.68
N PRO A 91 -0.38 17.91 5.51
CA PRO A 91 -0.77 17.90 6.93
C PRO A 91 -2.19 17.39 7.19
N GLN A 92 -3.16 17.78 6.35
CA GLN A 92 -4.57 17.39 6.46
C GLN A 92 -4.85 15.89 6.26
N TYR A 93 -3.89 15.13 5.74
CA TYR A 93 -4.00 13.69 5.53
C TYR A 93 -3.09 12.87 6.45
N ARG A 94 -2.17 13.50 7.21
CA ARG A 94 -1.18 12.77 8.03
C ARG A 94 -1.83 11.92 9.12
N ASN A 95 -2.88 12.42 9.78
CA ASN A 95 -3.66 11.66 10.77
C ASN A 95 -4.46 10.48 10.17
N ARG A 96 -4.51 10.38 8.84
CA ARG A 96 -5.14 9.25 8.14
C ARG A 96 -4.15 8.12 7.89
N LEU A 97 -2.84 8.38 7.91
CA LEU A 97 -1.82 7.36 7.75
C LEU A 97 -1.79 6.43 8.96
N CYS A 98 -1.93 5.13 8.72
CA CYS A 98 -1.72 4.10 9.72
C CYS A 98 -0.22 4.03 10.09
N GLU A 99 0.09 4.05 11.39
CA GLU A 99 1.48 3.89 11.85
C GLU A 99 2.06 2.52 11.51
N HIS A 100 1.21 1.47 11.44
CA HIS A 100 1.63 0.14 11.00
C HIS A 100 1.62 0.02 9.47
N ASN A 101 2.72 -0.43 8.89
CA ASN A 101 2.78 -0.77 7.47
C ASN A 101 2.62 -2.29 7.27
N ILE A 102 2.03 -2.68 6.15
CA ILE A 102 1.95 -4.09 5.74
C ILE A 102 3.24 -4.50 5.04
N THR A 103 3.75 -5.70 5.31
CA THR A 103 4.86 -6.28 4.53
C THR A 103 4.46 -6.44 3.07
N HIS A 104 5.30 -6.07 2.11
CA HIS A 104 4.92 -6.19 0.70
C HIS A 104 4.72 -7.65 0.30
N TYR A 105 3.58 -7.97 -0.32
CA TYR A 105 3.17 -9.35 -0.60
C TYR A 105 4.15 -10.13 -1.49
N SER A 106 4.80 -9.48 -2.46
CA SER A 106 5.86 -10.14 -3.25
C SER A 106 7.07 -10.54 -2.41
N TYR A 107 7.42 -9.74 -1.38
CA TYR A 107 8.48 -10.09 -0.44
C TYR A 107 8.02 -11.25 0.45
N ALA A 108 6.78 -11.19 0.96
CA ALA A 108 6.22 -12.26 1.76
C ALA A 108 6.21 -13.60 1.03
N SER A 109 5.70 -13.63 -0.21
CA SER A 109 5.65 -14.84 -1.02
C SER A 109 7.03 -15.36 -1.42
N ARG A 110 7.99 -14.48 -1.75
CA ARG A 110 9.35 -14.91 -2.15
C ARG A 110 10.14 -15.51 -0.98
N TYR A 111 9.98 -14.96 0.23
CA TYR A 111 10.79 -15.32 1.39
C TYR A 111 10.04 -16.14 2.44
N LYS A 112 8.89 -16.74 2.07
CA LYS A 112 8.03 -17.55 2.95
C LYS A 112 7.67 -16.83 4.26
N LYS A 113 7.22 -15.57 4.14
CA LYS A 113 6.79 -14.71 5.25
C LYS A 113 5.29 -14.43 5.18
N GLU A 114 4.50 -15.40 4.73
CA GLU A 114 3.04 -15.29 4.62
C GLU A 114 2.38 -15.03 5.98
N ASP A 115 2.85 -15.66 7.05
CA ASP A 115 2.30 -15.43 8.41
C ASP A 115 2.54 -14.00 8.87
N LYS A 116 3.70 -13.42 8.52
CA LYS A 116 3.98 -12.01 8.83
C LYS A 116 3.04 -11.08 8.06
N LEU A 117 2.75 -11.39 6.80
CA LEU A 117 1.77 -10.64 6.01
C LEU A 117 0.39 -10.68 6.68
N LYS A 118 -0.08 -11.86 7.09
CA LYS A 118 -1.35 -12.03 7.82
C LYS A 118 -1.39 -11.23 9.11
N GLN A 119 -0.35 -11.35 9.95
CA GLN A 119 -0.22 -10.58 11.19
C GLN A 119 -0.26 -9.07 10.94
N ASP A 120 0.38 -8.59 9.88
CA ASP A 120 0.37 -7.17 9.54
C ASP A 120 -1.04 -6.69 9.13
N VAL A 121 -1.76 -7.49 8.33
CA VAL A 121 -3.14 -7.19 7.92
C VAL A 121 -4.09 -7.18 9.12
N GLU A 122 -3.98 -8.19 10.00
CA GLU A 122 -4.75 -8.25 11.25
C GLU A 122 -4.47 -7.04 12.13
N THR A 123 -3.20 -6.66 12.29
CA THR A 123 -2.79 -5.49 13.07
C THR A 123 -3.46 -4.23 12.53
N VAL A 124 -3.43 -4.02 11.21
CA VAL A 124 -4.10 -2.88 10.56
C VAL A 124 -5.60 -2.89 10.83
N LYS A 125 -6.27 -4.04 10.72
CA LYS A 125 -7.71 -4.17 11.01
C LYS A 125 -8.01 -3.72 12.44
N ARG A 126 -7.22 -4.19 13.41
CA ARG A 126 -7.40 -3.90 14.83
C ARG A 126 -7.10 -2.44 15.17
N THR A 127 -5.96 -1.91 14.75
CA THR A 127 -5.45 -0.62 15.24
C THR A 127 -5.84 0.57 14.38
N CYS A 128 -6.02 0.37 13.08
CA CYS A 128 -6.19 1.47 12.12
C CYS A 128 -7.60 1.53 11.50
N VAL A 129 -8.39 0.46 11.61
CA VAL A 129 -9.77 0.42 11.07
C VAL A 129 -10.81 0.42 12.18
N LYS A 130 -10.68 -0.42 13.23
CA LYS A 130 -11.66 -0.46 14.33
C LYS A 130 -11.65 0.80 15.19
N ASN A 131 -10.47 1.36 15.51
CA ASN A 131 -10.35 2.56 16.35
C ASN A 131 -11.02 3.82 15.75
N LYS A 132 -11.30 3.84 14.44
CA LYS A 132 -11.95 4.98 13.75
C LYS A 132 -13.46 4.81 13.53
N LYS A 133 -14.07 3.71 14.00
CA LYS A 133 -15.54 3.57 14.03
C LYS A 133 -16.18 4.20 15.26
N ALA A 134 -15.39 4.65 16.24
CA ALA A 134 -15.84 5.23 17.51
C ALA A 134 -15.64 6.75 17.60
N SER A 135 -15.47 7.45 16.46
CA SER A 135 -15.26 8.90 16.39
C SER A 135 -16.11 9.53 15.30
#